data_AF-A0AAP9QYP0-F1
#
_entry.id   AF-A0AAP9QYP0-F1
#
_cell.length_a   1.000
_cell.length_b   1.000
_cell.length_c   1.000
_cell.angle_alpha   90.00
_cell.angle_beta   90.00
_cell.angle_gamma   90.00
#
_symmetry.space_group_name_H-M   'P 1'
#
loop_
_entity.id
_entity.type
_entity.pdbx_description
1 polymer ?
#
loop_
_entity_poly.entity_id
_entity_poly.type
_entity_poly.pdbx_seq_one_letter_code
_entity_poly.pdbx_strand_id
1 'polypeptide(L)'
;MSMQCISDWVSKHEPLCAEIETEYLDFIINQSGLDYSITPALKAFYPPLQWQSLYLGPPEESLPEMALLLIRIALNVPLQRQWFIELAYKTQTRTPLLAIGSQWTFSMPGEWLQAVTARYAIRLIFRLSSFCLLNGEHL
;
A
#
# COMPACT_ATOMS: atom_id res chain seq x y z
N MET A 1 -0.77 -11.38 -13.59
CA MET A 1 -1.60 -12.35 -12.82
C MET A 1 -3.06 -12.17 -13.21
N SER A 2 -3.84 -13.25 -13.25
CA SER A 2 -5.31 -13.14 -13.43
C SER A 2 -5.95 -12.57 -12.16
N MET A 3 -7.20 -12.08 -12.25
CA MET A 3 -7.93 -11.59 -11.08
C MET A 3 -8.04 -12.68 -9.99
N GLN A 4 -8.25 -13.93 -10.39
CA GLN A 4 -8.25 -15.08 -9.48
C GLN A 4 -6.91 -15.25 -8.77
N CYS A 5 -5.80 -15.20 -9.52
CA CYS A 5 -4.46 -15.35 -8.97
C CYS A 5 -4.13 -14.22 -7.96
N ILE A 6 -4.65 -13.00 -8.18
CA ILE A 6 -4.51 -11.89 -7.23
C ILE A 6 -5.37 -12.11 -6.00
N SER A 7 -6.62 -12.54 -6.16
CA SER A 7 -7.48 -12.90 -5.02
C SER A 7 -6.81 -13.98 -4.15
N ASP A 8 -6.25 -15.01 -4.76
CA ASP A 8 -5.53 -16.07 -4.04
C ASP A 8 -4.29 -15.54 -3.32
N TRP A 9 -3.57 -14.60 -3.96
CA TRP A 9 -2.44 -13.90 -3.33
C TRP A 9 -2.90 -13.04 -2.14
N VAL A 10 -4.00 -12.30 -2.25
CA VAL A 10 -4.57 -11.51 -1.13
C VAL A 10 -5.00 -12.43 0.01
N SER A 11 -5.65 -13.56 -0.27
CA SER A 11 -6.05 -14.52 0.76
C SER A 11 -4.88 -15.09 1.56
N LYS A 12 -3.67 -15.14 0.99
CA LYS A 12 -2.46 -15.54 1.74
C LYS A 12 -2.00 -14.52 2.78
N HIS A 13 -2.49 -13.28 2.73
CA HIS A 13 -2.12 -12.22 3.66
C HIS A 13 -3.07 -12.14 4.86
N GLU A 14 -4.28 -12.72 4.78
CA GLU A 14 -5.22 -12.75 5.89
C GLU A 14 -4.65 -13.51 7.12
N PRO A 15 -3.99 -14.68 6.98
CA PRO A 15 -3.33 -15.34 8.10
C PRO A 15 -2.19 -14.52 8.71
N LEU A 16 -1.43 -13.78 7.88
CA LEU A 16 -0.34 -12.92 8.37
C LEU A 16 -0.86 -11.81 9.29
N CYS A 17 -2.06 -11.30 9.02
CA CYS A 17 -2.71 -10.32 9.89
C CYS A 17 -2.99 -10.93 11.27
N ALA A 18 -3.48 -12.17 11.31
CA ALA A 18 -3.73 -12.89 12.55
C ALA A 18 -2.43 -13.17 13.34
N GLU A 19 -1.34 -13.55 12.65
CA GLU A 19 -0.03 -13.81 13.29
C GLU A 19 0.55 -12.58 14.00
N ILE A 20 0.31 -11.38 13.47
CA ILE A 20 0.78 -10.12 14.06
C ILE A 20 -0.31 -9.39 14.86
N GLU A 21 -1.42 -10.06 15.16
CA GLU A 21 -2.54 -9.53 15.95
C GLU A 21 -3.10 -8.19 15.40
N THR A 22 -3.22 -8.09 14.08
CA THR A 22 -3.83 -6.94 13.38
C THR A 22 -4.99 -7.39 12.49
N GLU A 23 -5.85 -6.45 12.13
CA GLU A 23 -6.93 -6.66 11.16
C GLU A 23 -6.64 -6.01 9.80
N TYR A 24 -5.49 -5.35 9.68
CA TYR A 24 -5.13 -4.53 8.53
C TYR A 24 -3.70 -4.74 8.07
N LEU A 25 -3.45 -4.40 6.82
CA LEU A 25 -2.11 -4.19 6.27
C LEU A 25 -1.99 -2.79 5.71
N ASP A 26 -0.79 -2.26 5.82
CA ASP A 26 -0.41 -1.02 5.16
C ASP A 26 0.21 -1.33 3.80
N PHE A 27 -0.11 -0.54 2.79
CA PHE A 27 0.43 -0.69 1.45
C PHE A 27 1.02 0.61 0.96
N ILE A 28 2.23 0.53 0.39
CA ILE A 28 2.79 1.63 -0.39
C ILE A 28 2.47 1.39 -1.86
N ILE A 29 1.84 2.38 -2.48
CA ILE A 29 1.55 2.39 -3.91
C ILE A 29 2.15 3.62 -4.56
N ASN A 30 2.87 3.42 -5.67
CA ASN A 30 3.20 4.53 -6.55
C ASN A 30 2.05 4.75 -7.54
N GLN A 31 1.20 5.75 -7.26
CA GLN A 31 0.06 6.04 -8.12
C GLN A 31 0.46 6.65 -9.47
N SER A 32 1.72 7.10 -9.64
CA SER A 32 2.23 7.57 -10.94
C SER A 32 2.26 6.48 -12.02
N GLY A 33 2.16 5.20 -11.63
CA GLY A 33 2.03 4.09 -12.58
C GLY A 33 0.57 3.76 -12.94
N LEU A 34 -0.40 4.52 -12.42
CA LEU A 34 -1.81 4.44 -12.78
C LEU A 34 -2.17 5.56 -13.74
N ASP A 35 -3.17 5.32 -14.58
CA ASP A 35 -3.72 6.35 -15.48
C ASP A 35 -4.68 7.33 -14.76
N TYR A 36 -4.82 7.20 -13.43
CA TYR A 36 -5.77 7.96 -12.63
C TYR A 36 -5.31 8.05 -11.16
N SER A 37 -5.72 9.11 -10.44
CA SER A 37 -5.52 9.19 -9.00
C SER A 37 -6.50 8.30 -8.25
N ILE A 38 -6.01 7.53 -7.28
CA ILE A 38 -6.85 6.72 -6.38
C ILE A 38 -7.41 7.52 -5.21
N THR A 39 -6.90 8.74 -4.97
CA THR A 39 -7.28 9.59 -3.83
C THR A 39 -8.79 9.84 -3.71
N PRO A 40 -9.54 10.10 -4.80
CA PRO A 40 -10.99 10.25 -4.72
C PRO A 40 -11.68 8.97 -4.23
N ALA A 41 -11.22 7.80 -4.67
CA ALA A 41 -11.79 6.52 -4.21
C ALA A 41 -11.51 6.30 -2.72
N LEU A 42 -10.29 6.59 -2.24
CA LEU A 42 -9.92 6.47 -0.83
C LEU A 42 -10.83 7.32 0.08
N LYS A 43 -11.18 8.53 -0.36
CA LYS A 43 -12.07 9.45 0.35
C LYS A 43 -13.55 9.05 0.30
N ALA A 44 -13.95 8.25 -0.70
CA ALA A 44 -15.35 7.87 -0.92
C ALA A 44 -15.82 6.68 -0.08
N PHE A 45 -14.91 5.93 0.56
CA PHE A 45 -15.28 4.89 1.52
C PHE A 45 -15.98 5.49 2.75
N TYR A 46 -16.83 4.69 3.38
CA TYR A 46 -17.44 5.02 4.67
C TYR A 46 -17.14 3.93 5.72
N PRO A 47 -16.33 4.22 6.75
CA PRO A 47 -15.53 5.45 6.91
C PRO A 47 -14.45 5.58 5.80
N PRO A 48 -13.91 6.79 5.54
CA PRO A 48 -12.81 6.96 4.61
C PRO A 48 -11.63 6.05 4.97
N LEU A 49 -10.95 5.49 3.95
CA LEU A 49 -9.76 4.70 4.19
C LEU A 49 -8.67 5.57 4.82
N GLN A 50 -7.86 5.00 5.70
CA GLN A 50 -6.66 5.69 6.18
C GLN A 50 -5.64 5.70 5.04
N TRP A 51 -5.17 6.89 4.68
CA TRP A 51 -4.15 7.07 3.66
C TRP A 51 -3.35 8.34 3.93
N GLN A 52 -2.14 8.40 3.38
CA GLN A 52 -1.31 9.60 3.37
C GLN A 52 -0.40 9.65 2.14
N SER A 53 -0.08 10.86 1.68
CA SER A 53 1.00 11.08 0.72
C SER A 53 2.35 10.91 1.41
N LEU A 54 3.30 10.24 0.77
CA LEU A 54 4.69 10.15 1.22
C LEU A 54 5.58 11.25 0.64
N TYR A 55 5.02 12.10 -0.24
CA TYR A 55 5.69 13.31 -0.70
C TYR A 55 5.33 14.46 0.23
N LEU A 56 6.35 15.15 0.74
CA LEU A 56 6.23 16.27 1.66
C LEU A 56 7.01 17.45 1.08
N GLY A 57 6.35 18.60 0.93
CA GLY A 57 6.96 19.82 0.46
C GLY A 57 7.04 19.95 -1.07
N PRO A 58 7.22 21.17 -1.59
CA PRO A 58 7.37 21.42 -3.02
C PRO A 58 8.77 21.00 -3.54
N PRO A 59 8.89 20.61 -4.83
CA PRO A 59 7.82 20.56 -5.84
C PRO A 59 6.95 19.29 -5.79
N GLU A 60 7.34 18.24 -5.08
CA GLU A 60 6.70 16.92 -5.16
C GLU A 60 5.26 16.91 -4.64
N GLU A 61 4.94 17.74 -3.64
CA GLU A 61 3.57 17.93 -3.11
C GLU A 61 2.61 18.58 -4.13
N SER A 62 3.13 19.29 -5.13
CA SER A 62 2.30 19.97 -6.14
C SER A 62 1.71 19.03 -7.20
N LEU A 63 2.11 17.75 -7.20
CA LEU A 63 1.68 16.74 -8.17
C LEU A 63 1.05 15.53 -7.46
N PRO A 64 -0.19 15.68 -6.92
CA PRO A 64 -0.84 14.62 -6.14
C PRO A 64 -1.09 13.35 -6.95
N GLU A 65 -1.18 13.44 -8.28
CA GLU A 65 -1.33 12.28 -9.18
C GLU A 65 -0.04 11.47 -9.35
N MET A 66 1.10 12.03 -8.92
CA MET A 66 2.41 11.38 -8.98
C MET A 66 2.89 10.88 -7.61
N ALA A 67 2.09 11.07 -6.56
CA ALA A 67 2.52 10.78 -5.20
C ALA A 67 2.59 9.27 -4.91
N LEU A 68 3.65 8.89 -4.18
CA LEU A 68 3.67 7.65 -3.41
C LEU A 68 2.64 7.77 -2.28
N LEU A 69 1.71 6.83 -2.19
CA LEU A 69 0.71 6.80 -1.14
C LEU A 69 0.95 5.63 -0.20
N LEU A 70 0.85 5.87 1.10
CA LEU A 70 0.61 4.83 2.10
C LEU A 70 -0.91 4.71 2.29
N ILE A 71 -1.44 3.51 2.20
CA ILE A 71 -2.87 3.21 2.42
C ILE A 71 -3.01 2.06 3.41
N ARG A 72 -4.05 2.07 4.26
CA ARG A 72 -4.37 0.95 5.15
C ARG A 72 -5.62 0.23 4.67
N ILE A 73 -5.54 -1.09 4.55
CA ILE A 73 -6.64 -1.94 4.08
C ILE A 73 -6.92 -3.03 5.12
N ALA A 74 -8.17 -3.09 5.56
CA ALA A 74 -8.68 -4.21 6.34
C ALA A 74 -9.15 -5.31 5.40
N LEU A 75 -8.37 -6.39 5.27
CA LEU A 75 -8.65 -7.46 4.31
C LEU A 75 -9.89 -8.29 4.66
N ASN A 76 -10.32 -8.26 5.93
CA ASN A 76 -11.57 -8.87 6.38
C ASN A 76 -12.84 -8.08 5.99
N VAL A 77 -12.71 -6.83 5.52
CA VAL A 77 -13.84 -6.02 5.07
C VAL A 77 -14.08 -6.25 3.57
N PRO A 78 -15.21 -6.86 3.14
CA PRO A 78 -15.41 -7.29 1.75
C PRO A 78 -15.24 -6.18 0.71
N LEU A 79 -15.75 -4.97 0.99
CA LEU A 79 -15.65 -3.84 0.06
C LEU A 79 -14.20 -3.36 -0.10
N GLN A 80 -13.44 -3.28 1.00
CA GLN A 80 -12.04 -2.89 0.95
C GLN A 80 -11.18 -3.96 0.26
N ARG A 81 -11.44 -5.24 0.58
CA ARG A 81 -10.78 -6.39 -0.06
C ARG A 81 -11.00 -6.41 -1.57
N GLN A 82 -12.25 -6.27 -2.02
CA GLN A 82 -12.59 -6.26 -3.44
C GLN A 82 -11.91 -5.10 -4.17
N TRP A 83 -12.00 -3.89 -3.60
CA TRP A 83 -11.36 -2.72 -4.18
C TRP A 83 -9.82 -2.87 -4.25
N PHE A 84 -9.21 -3.44 -3.21
CA PHE A 84 -7.77 -3.69 -3.20
C PHE A 84 -7.35 -4.74 -4.24
N ILE A 85 -8.14 -5.80 -4.45
CA ILE A 85 -7.89 -6.80 -5.51
C ILE A 85 -7.91 -6.13 -6.89
N GLU A 86 -8.89 -5.26 -7.15
CA GLU A 86 -8.97 -4.51 -8.40
C GLU A 86 -7.81 -3.54 -8.57
N LEU A 87 -7.39 -2.87 -7.49
CA LEU A 87 -6.21 -2.02 -7.49
C LEU A 87 -4.96 -2.83 -7.83
N ALA A 88 -4.72 -3.94 -7.13
CA ALA A 88 -3.58 -4.84 -7.38
C ALA A 88 -3.58 -5.38 -8.82
N TYR A 89 -4.75 -5.67 -9.38
CA TYR A 89 -4.87 -6.07 -10.78
C TYR A 89 -4.45 -4.98 -11.76
N LYS A 90 -4.80 -3.73 -11.48
CA LYS A 90 -4.43 -2.58 -12.31
C LYS A 90 -2.95 -2.19 -12.16
N THR A 91 -2.35 -2.42 -11.00
CA THR A 91 -0.97 -2.02 -10.70
C THR A 91 0.06 -3.05 -11.18
N GLN A 92 -0.29 -4.34 -11.24
CA GLN A 92 0.65 -5.47 -11.42
C GLN A 92 1.67 -5.36 -12.57
N THR A 93 1.40 -4.59 -13.63
CA THR A 93 2.30 -4.44 -14.78
C THR A 93 3.05 -3.11 -14.82
N ARG A 94 2.63 -2.11 -14.03
CA ARG A 94 3.11 -0.73 -14.15
C ARG A 94 3.70 -0.18 -12.87
N THR A 95 3.18 -0.59 -11.72
CA THR A 95 3.64 -0.09 -10.43
C THR A 95 3.59 -1.21 -9.38
N PRO A 96 4.70 -1.47 -8.68
CA PRO A 96 4.71 -2.44 -7.60
C PRO A 96 3.78 -2.01 -6.45
N LEU A 97 3.21 -2.99 -5.75
CA LEU A 97 2.66 -2.80 -4.42
C LEU A 97 3.65 -3.34 -3.40
N LEU A 98 3.90 -2.58 -2.34
CA LEU A 98 4.61 -3.08 -1.16
C LEU A 98 3.62 -3.23 -0.01
N ALA A 99 3.61 -4.39 0.63
CA ALA A 99 2.84 -4.65 1.84
C ALA A 99 3.71 -4.46 3.09
N ILE A 100 3.14 -3.90 4.14
CA ILE A 100 3.75 -3.69 5.45
C ILE A 100 2.79 -4.27 6.49
N GLY A 101 3.25 -5.33 7.16
CA GLY A 101 2.59 -5.87 8.35
C GLY A 101 3.24 -5.30 9.59
N SER A 102 2.50 -4.53 10.40
CA SER A 102 2.98 -4.06 11.69
C SER A 102 1.83 -3.81 12.66
N GLN A 103 2.15 -3.84 13.96
CA GLN A 103 1.25 -3.41 15.03
C GLN A 103 1.25 -1.88 15.23
N TRP A 104 1.90 -1.13 14.35
CA TRP A 104 2.00 0.31 14.49
C TRP A 104 0.66 0.99 14.19
N THR A 105 0.40 2.07 14.93
CA THR A 105 -0.62 3.05 14.55
C THR A 105 -0.28 3.60 13.17
N PHE A 106 -1.30 3.95 12.37
CA PHE A 106 -1.09 4.36 10.98
C PHE A 106 -0.14 5.55 10.80
N SER A 107 -0.12 6.48 11.76
CA SER A 107 0.76 7.67 11.69
C SER A 107 2.24 7.32 11.76
N MET A 108 2.63 6.31 12.54
CA MET A 108 4.04 5.99 12.76
C MET A 108 4.82 5.51 11.52
N PRO A 109 4.36 4.50 10.75
CA PRO A 109 5.02 4.16 9.49
C PRO A 109 4.93 5.33 8.50
N GLY A 110 3.86 6.11 8.58
CA GLY A 110 3.64 7.25 7.73
C GLY A 110 4.68 8.36 7.89
N GLU A 111 4.88 8.84 9.10
CA GLU A 111 5.86 9.87 9.45
C GLU A 111 7.29 9.40 9.15
N TRP A 112 7.60 8.14 9.50
CA TRP A 112 8.91 7.56 9.22
C TRP A 112 9.21 7.48 7.72
N LEU A 113 8.25 7.00 6.92
CA LEU A 113 8.40 6.91 5.46
C LEU A 113 8.54 8.28 4.81
N GLN A 114 7.75 9.28 5.24
CA GLN A 114 7.88 10.66 4.76
C GLN A 114 9.26 11.25 5.06
N ALA A 115 9.80 11.01 6.26
CA ALA A 115 11.14 11.48 6.61
C ALA A 115 12.22 10.84 5.73
N VAL A 116 12.08 9.55 5.41
CA VAL A 116 13.01 8.81 4.55
C VAL A 116 12.93 9.27 3.09
N THR A 117 11.72 9.44 2.54
CA THR A 117 11.53 9.91 1.15
C THR A 117 12.07 11.32 0.95
N ALA A 118 11.78 12.24 1.88
CA ALA A 118 12.27 13.61 1.84
C ALA A 118 13.80 13.71 1.94
N ARG A 119 14.42 12.86 2.78
CA ARG A 119 15.87 12.94 3.05
C ARG A 119 16.74 12.41 1.91
N TYR A 120 16.25 11.43 1.15
CA TYR A 120 17.10 10.68 0.21
C TYR A 120 16.63 10.75 -1.24
N ALA A 121 15.57 11.51 -1.56
CA ALA A 121 14.95 11.54 -2.88
C ALA A 121 14.72 10.13 -3.47
N ILE A 122 14.46 9.15 -2.58
CA ILE A 122 14.38 7.75 -2.97
C ILE A 122 13.09 7.57 -3.78
N ARG A 123 13.26 7.31 -5.08
CA ARG A 123 12.25 6.58 -5.83
C ARG A 123 12.29 5.15 -5.31
N LEU A 124 11.35 4.81 -4.45
CA LEU A 124 11.18 3.43 -4.01
C LEU A 124 10.72 2.59 -5.20
N ILE A 125 11.69 2.02 -5.93
CA ILE A 125 11.43 1.03 -6.98
C ILE A 125 11.30 -0.32 -6.29
N PHE A 126 10.09 -0.64 -5.85
CA PHE A 126 9.79 -1.99 -5.43
C PHE A 126 9.59 -2.87 -6.68
N ARG A 127 10.00 -4.12 -6.66
CA ARG A 127 9.58 -5.10 -7.67
C ARG A 127 8.91 -6.22 -6.89
N LEU A 128 7.68 -6.57 -7.26
CA LEU A 128 6.99 -7.74 -6.72
C LEU A 128 7.73 -9.00 -7.21
N SER A 129 8.84 -9.28 -6.57
CA SER A 129 9.48 -10.59 -6.48
C SER A 129 9.59 -10.83 -4.99
N SER A 130 8.58 -11.49 -4.44
CA SER A 130 8.50 -12.05 -3.08
C SER A 130 9.39 -11.36 -2.04
N PHE A 131 8.86 -10.37 -1.32
CA PHE A 131 9.51 -9.85 -0.12
C PHE A 131 8.54 -9.90 1.04
N CYS A 132 8.62 -10.98 1.81
CA CYS A 132 8.28 -10.96 3.23
C CYS A 132 9.43 -10.25 3.94
N LEU A 133 9.18 -9.08 4.53
CA LEU A 133 10.00 -8.61 5.64
C LEU A 133 9.19 -8.82 6.92
N LEU A 134 9.13 -10.08 7.33
CA LEU A 134 8.83 -10.46 8.71
C LEU A 134 10.07 -11.18 9.21
N ASN A 135 10.76 -10.55 10.16
CA ASN A 135 11.73 -11.13 11.08
C ASN A 135 12.62 -12.25 10.52
N GLY A 136 13.79 -11.88 9.99
CA GLY A 136 15.05 -12.53 10.33
C GLY A 136 15.21 -14.05 10.17
N GLU A 137 14.38 -14.76 9.42
CA GLU A 137 14.60 -16.17 9.12
C GLU A 137 14.54 -16.41 7.61
N HIS A 138 15.66 -16.94 7.12
CA HIS A 138 15.93 -17.28 5.72
C HIS A 138 14.96 -18.37 5.21
N LEU A 139 14.44 -18.16 4.01
CA LEU A 139 14.08 -19.23 3.08
C LEU A 139 15.15 -19.35 2.00
#